data_AF-M7XFI8-F1
#
_entry.id   AF-M7XFI8-F1
#
_cell.length_a   1.000
_cell.length_b   1.000
_cell.length_c   1.000
_cell.angle_alpha   90.00
_cell.angle_beta   90.00
_cell.angle_gamma   90.00
#
_symmetry.space_group_name_H-M   'P 1'
#
loop_
_entity.id
_entity.type
_entity.pdbx_description
1 polymer ?
#
loop_
_entity_poly.entity_id
_entity_poly.type
_entity_poly.pdbx_seq_one_letter_code
_entity_poly.pdbx_strand_id
1 'polypeptide(L)'
;MGRRFTVRGVDAFGKTMEDVKIKTGFGGALTLVSLSLILVLTLYEFVDYRRVHMDPSIVVDRSRGEKLVVNMNISFPRVPCYLLSVDIMDISGEHQNDIHHDLFKTRIAPTGTFVEEAIKGKELTGDAERVARQKAEGYCGTCYGGTPPTDGPNPGCCNTCDEVRESYVRRGWSFVNPDSVEQCVSEGWTQKIKDQADEGCNIAGKVRVNKVIGNFHLSPGRSFQTNQQHIHDLVPYLQGGKKHDFGHEIHSFSFGSETEDEFVGMGGKKAKDVKKALGIVNPLDGIKAHTEESNYMFQYFLKVVSTKFQFLDGRELNTHQYSVTQYERDLTNNKANEKQGGHQTMHGYAGVPGLFFNYEISPLQVIHREDRQSFAHFITSTLAIIGGILTVAGLVDSFVYSGSRRLKEGGSGPKAGLGFASAQGKML
;
A
#
# COMPACT_ATOMS: atom_id res chain seq x y z
N MET A 1 -36.24 -12.34 59.91
CA MET A 1 -34.88 -12.49 59.35
C MET A 1 -34.64 -11.31 58.42
N GLY A 2 -33.67 -10.43 58.74
CA GLY A 2 -33.43 -9.20 57.96
C GLY A 2 -32.66 -8.14 58.75
N ARG A 3 -31.40 -8.43 59.11
CA ARG A 3 -30.49 -7.41 59.65
C ARG A 3 -30.12 -6.46 58.50
N ARG A 4 -30.67 -5.25 58.51
CA ARG A 4 -30.14 -4.12 57.73
C ARG A 4 -28.70 -3.88 58.19
N PHE A 5 -27.73 -4.09 57.30
CA PHE A 5 -26.36 -3.63 57.51
C PHE A 5 -26.35 -2.11 57.40
N THR A 6 -26.31 -1.44 58.55
CA THR A 6 -26.18 0.02 58.64
C THR A 6 -24.69 0.37 58.49
N VAL A 7 -24.30 0.90 57.33
CA VAL A 7 -22.90 1.30 56.99
C VAL A 7 -22.47 2.60 57.71
N ARG A 8 -23.03 2.88 58.90
CA ARG A 8 -22.76 4.11 59.66
C ARG A 8 -21.39 4.11 60.36
N GLY A 9 -20.71 2.96 60.42
CA GLY A 9 -19.43 2.79 61.11
C GLY A 9 -18.20 2.71 60.20
N VAL A 10 -18.34 2.89 58.88
CA VAL A 10 -17.22 2.93 57.92
C VAL A 10 -17.00 4.37 57.45
N ASP A 11 -16.97 5.31 58.39
CA ASP A 11 -16.62 6.70 58.12
C ASP A 11 -15.19 6.93 58.65
N ALA A 12 -14.20 6.70 57.78
CA ALA A 12 -12.77 6.85 58.10
C ALA A 12 -12.33 8.33 58.14
N PHE A 13 -13.22 9.28 57.81
CA PHE A 13 -12.90 10.69 57.71
C PHE A 13 -13.68 11.48 58.78
N GLY A 14 -13.02 11.75 59.90
CA GLY A 14 -13.59 12.60 60.96
C GLY A 14 -13.97 13.97 60.40
N LYS A 15 -15.26 14.33 60.51
CA LYS A 15 -15.74 15.66 60.12
C LYS A 15 -15.12 16.71 61.03
N THR A 16 -14.20 17.52 60.49
CA THR A 16 -13.63 18.65 61.21
C THR A 16 -14.72 19.68 61.52
N MET A 17 -14.81 20.15 62.77
CA MET A 17 -15.74 21.22 63.15
C MET A 17 -15.50 22.48 62.30
N GLU A 18 -16.56 23.14 61.85
CA GLU A 18 -16.50 24.26 60.91
C GLU A 18 -15.71 25.47 61.44
N ASP A 19 -15.60 25.57 62.77
CA ASP A 19 -14.93 26.67 63.49
C ASP A 19 -13.40 26.71 63.34
N VAL A 20 -12.77 25.64 62.81
CA VAL A 20 -11.30 25.58 62.60
C VAL A 20 -10.92 25.91 61.15
N LYS A 21 -11.90 26.11 60.25
CA LYS A 21 -11.64 26.42 58.83
C LYS A 21 -11.54 27.93 58.59
N ILE A 22 -10.31 28.42 58.44
CA ILE A 22 -10.05 29.80 58.02
C ILE A 22 -10.35 29.94 56.52
N LYS A 23 -11.40 30.69 56.16
CA LYS A 23 -11.76 30.95 54.75
C LYS A 23 -10.96 32.16 54.24
N THR A 24 -10.11 31.97 53.23
CA THR A 24 -9.35 33.04 52.57
C THR A 24 -9.90 33.29 51.15
N GLY A 25 -9.91 34.56 50.69
CA GLY A 25 -10.34 34.89 49.33
C GLY A 25 -9.46 34.26 48.25
N PHE A 26 -8.15 34.13 48.53
CA PHE A 26 -7.20 33.41 47.69
C PHE A 26 -7.49 31.91 47.62
N GLY A 27 -7.82 31.28 48.75
CA GLY A 27 -8.24 29.87 48.78
C GLY A 27 -9.49 29.61 47.94
N GLY A 28 -10.47 30.53 47.96
CA GLY A 28 -11.63 30.46 47.08
C GLY A 28 -11.26 30.50 45.58
N ALA A 29 -10.42 31.43 45.17
CA ALA A 29 -9.93 31.50 43.79
C ALA A 29 -9.13 30.25 43.39
N LEU A 30 -8.27 29.75 44.28
CA LEU A 30 -7.49 28.54 44.06
C LEU A 30 -8.39 27.31 43.87
N THR A 31 -9.44 27.16 44.69
CA THR A 31 -10.39 26.05 44.53
C THR A 31 -11.15 26.09 43.20
N LEU A 32 -11.52 27.28 42.69
CA LEU A 32 -12.15 27.43 41.39
C LEU A 32 -11.20 27.05 40.24
N VAL A 33 -9.94 27.47 40.33
CA VAL A 33 -8.90 27.10 39.35
C VAL A 33 -8.63 25.60 39.39
N SER A 34 -8.46 25.01 40.58
CA SER A 34 -8.27 23.57 40.75
C SER A 34 -9.44 22.76 40.22
N LEU A 35 -10.69 23.17 40.49
CA LEU A 35 -11.88 22.49 39.97
C LEU A 35 -11.95 22.57 38.44
N SER A 36 -11.61 23.73 37.87
CA SER A 36 -11.55 23.91 36.41
C SER A 36 -10.48 23.02 35.77
N LEU A 37 -9.29 22.93 36.38
CA LEU A 37 -8.21 22.05 35.91
C LEU A 37 -8.59 20.57 36.01
N ILE A 38 -9.19 20.15 37.13
CA ILE A 38 -9.70 18.78 37.30
C ILE A 38 -10.71 18.47 36.20
N LEU A 39 -11.66 19.36 35.94
CA LEU A 39 -12.66 19.16 34.89
C LEU A 39 -12.03 19.00 33.50
N VAL A 40 -11.11 19.90 33.12
CA VAL A 40 -10.45 19.84 31.80
C VAL A 40 -9.62 18.57 31.65
N LEU A 41 -8.81 18.22 32.64
CA LEU A 41 -7.93 17.05 32.56
C LEU A 41 -8.72 15.74 32.61
N THR A 42 -9.80 15.66 33.39
CA THR A 42 -10.68 14.48 33.38
C THR A 42 -11.47 14.34 32.08
N LEU A 43 -11.88 15.46 31.45
CA LEU A 43 -12.45 15.42 30.10
C LEU A 43 -11.43 14.95 29.07
N TYR A 44 -10.18 15.40 29.17
CA TYR A 44 -9.10 14.93 28.30
C TYR A 44 -8.85 13.43 28.47
N GLU A 45 -8.74 12.98 29.72
CA GLU A 45 -8.57 11.56 30.07
C GLU A 45 -9.76 10.72 29.57
N PHE A 46 -10.99 11.24 29.64
CA PHE A 46 -12.16 10.56 29.09
C PHE A 46 -12.13 10.47 27.57
N VAL A 47 -11.70 11.54 26.88
CA VAL A 47 -11.52 11.51 25.43
C VAL A 47 -10.44 10.52 25.04
N ASP A 48 -9.30 10.49 25.74
CA ASP A 48 -8.20 9.56 25.46
C ASP A 48 -8.60 8.11 25.74
N TYR A 49 -9.29 7.84 26.85
CA TYR A 49 -9.87 6.53 27.15
C TYR A 49 -10.81 6.02 26.04
N ARG A 50 -11.53 6.94 25.37
CA ARG A 50 -12.44 6.61 24.26
C ARG A 50 -11.75 6.55 22.91
N ARG A 51 -10.50 7.00 22.78
CA ARG A 51 -9.73 6.88 21.54
C ARG A 51 -9.21 5.46 21.36
N VAL A 52 -9.18 5.04 20.11
CA VAL A 52 -8.54 3.80 19.68
C VAL A 52 -7.17 4.17 19.13
N HIS A 53 -6.14 3.57 19.69
CA HIS A 53 -4.75 3.77 19.27
C HIS A 53 -4.32 2.59 18.40
N MET A 54 -3.41 2.84 17.46
CA MET A 54 -2.85 1.82 16.58
C MET A 54 -1.38 1.61 16.94
N ASP A 55 -1.09 0.47 17.57
CA ASP A 55 0.26 0.13 18.02
C ASP A 55 0.96 -0.75 16.98
N PRO A 56 1.99 -0.25 16.29
CA PRO A 56 2.78 -1.04 15.35
C PRO A 56 3.79 -1.92 16.07
N SER A 57 3.88 -3.18 15.66
CA SER A 57 4.93 -4.11 16.08
C SER A 57 5.50 -4.84 14.86
N ILE A 58 6.76 -5.26 14.94
CA ILE A 58 7.42 -6.00 13.86
C ILE A 58 7.70 -7.41 14.36
N VAL A 59 7.23 -8.40 13.59
CA VAL A 59 7.43 -9.83 13.87
C VAL A 59 8.00 -10.52 12.64
N VAL A 60 8.46 -11.76 12.81
CA VAL A 60 8.90 -12.60 11.69
C VAL A 60 7.67 -13.14 10.98
N ASP A 61 7.63 -12.99 9.65
CA ASP A 61 6.58 -13.57 8.82
C ASP A 61 6.75 -15.10 8.78
N ARG A 62 5.72 -15.82 9.23
CA ARG A 62 5.69 -17.30 9.28
C ARG A 62 4.76 -17.90 8.23
N SER A 63 4.17 -17.07 7.37
CA SER A 63 3.32 -17.54 6.28
C SER A 63 4.08 -18.46 5.31
N ARG A 64 3.38 -19.44 4.75
CA ARG A 64 3.94 -20.39 3.77
C ARG A 64 2.91 -20.66 2.68
N GLY A 65 3.33 -20.58 1.43
CA GLY A 65 2.48 -20.90 0.28
C GLY A 65 1.32 -19.92 0.04
N GLU A 66 1.35 -18.73 0.64
CA GLU A 66 0.40 -17.68 0.34
C GLU A 66 0.65 -17.11 -1.06
N LYS A 67 -0.42 -16.63 -1.71
CA LYS A 67 -0.33 -15.85 -2.94
C LYS A 67 -0.47 -14.36 -2.64
N LEU A 68 0.21 -13.56 -3.42
CA LEU A 68 0.10 -12.11 -3.45
C LEU A 68 -0.81 -11.69 -4.59
N VAL A 69 -1.61 -10.66 -4.34
CA VAL A 69 -2.44 -10.05 -5.37
C VAL A 69 -1.83 -8.71 -5.76
N VAL A 70 -1.26 -8.62 -6.96
CA VAL A 70 -0.75 -7.38 -7.53
C VAL A 70 -1.91 -6.66 -8.22
N ASN A 71 -2.27 -5.48 -7.75
CA ASN A 71 -3.24 -4.61 -8.37
C ASN A 71 -2.47 -3.52 -9.14
N MET A 72 -2.69 -3.43 -10.44
CA MET A 72 -2.00 -2.47 -11.30
C MET A 72 -2.96 -1.75 -12.23
N ASN A 73 -2.63 -0.49 -12.54
CA ASN A 73 -3.23 0.31 -13.59
C ASN A 73 -2.12 1.16 -14.22
N ILE A 74 -1.69 0.79 -15.42
CA ILE A 74 -0.52 1.35 -16.09
C ILE A 74 -0.89 1.67 -17.54
N SER A 75 -0.63 2.91 -17.97
CA SER A 75 -0.81 3.36 -19.35
C SER A 75 0.53 3.44 -20.08
N PHE A 76 0.55 2.97 -21.32
CA PHE A 76 1.66 3.03 -22.27
C PHE A 76 1.21 3.83 -23.49
N PRO A 77 1.56 5.12 -23.63
CA PRO A 77 1.04 5.97 -24.70
C PRO A 77 1.49 5.58 -26.11
N ARG A 78 2.62 4.88 -26.26
CA ARG A 78 3.23 4.53 -27.57
C ARG A 78 3.41 3.02 -27.78
N VAL A 79 2.65 2.21 -27.03
CA VAL A 79 2.63 0.75 -27.19
C VAL A 79 1.20 0.27 -27.43
N PRO A 80 0.91 -0.33 -28.59
CA PRO A 80 -0.41 -0.88 -28.89
C PRO A 80 -0.77 -2.08 -28.00
N CYS A 81 -2.06 -2.24 -27.67
CA CYS A 81 -2.50 -3.31 -26.76
C CYS A 81 -2.27 -4.73 -27.25
N TYR A 82 -2.30 -4.97 -28.57
CA TYR A 82 -2.05 -6.29 -29.15
C TYR A 82 -0.57 -6.71 -29.05
N LEU A 83 0.34 -5.74 -28.88
CA LEU A 83 1.78 -5.98 -28.80
C LEU A 83 2.24 -6.22 -27.35
N LEU A 84 1.52 -5.68 -26.37
CA LEU A 84 1.92 -5.73 -24.97
C LEU A 84 1.54 -7.08 -24.33
N SER A 85 2.50 -7.90 -23.92
CA SER A 85 2.28 -9.08 -23.07
C SER A 85 2.53 -8.76 -21.60
N VAL A 86 1.96 -9.56 -20.70
CA VAL A 86 2.31 -9.55 -19.27
C VAL A 86 2.72 -10.96 -18.90
N ASP A 87 3.97 -11.09 -18.47
CA ASP A 87 4.60 -12.37 -18.19
C ASP A 87 5.15 -12.37 -16.76
N ILE A 88 5.06 -13.52 -16.10
CA ILE A 88 5.49 -13.71 -14.71
C ILE A 88 6.45 -14.87 -14.64
N MET A 89 7.51 -14.68 -13.87
CA MET A 89 8.54 -15.66 -13.61
C MET A 89 8.93 -15.60 -12.14
N ASP A 90 8.86 -16.72 -11.45
CA ASP A 90 9.33 -16.82 -10.07
C ASP A 90 10.51 -17.79 -9.90
N ILE A 91 11.16 -17.72 -8.75
CA ILE A 91 12.31 -18.59 -8.44
C ILE A 91 11.94 -20.07 -8.30
N SER A 92 10.66 -20.40 -8.12
CA SER A 92 10.19 -21.79 -8.14
C SER A 92 10.12 -22.37 -9.56
N GLY A 93 10.37 -21.53 -10.58
CA GLY A 93 10.25 -21.92 -11.98
C GLY A 93 8.79 -21.97 -12.45
N GLU A 94 7.85 -21.39 -11.69
CA GLU A 94 6.51 -21.16 -12.20
C GLU A 94 6.55 -19.98 -13.19
N HIS A 95 6.02 -20.23 -14.38
CA HIS A 95 5.87 -19.23 -15.41
C HIS A 95 4.40 -19.11 -15.78
N GLN A 96 3.88 -17.88 -15.73
CA GLN A 96 2.56 -17.57 -16.25
C GLN A 96 2.76 -16.56 -17.38
N ASN A 97 2.56 -17.02 -18.61
CA ASN A 97 2.76 -16.21 -19.82
C ASN A 97 1.41 -15.65 -20.29
N ASP A 98 1.44 -14.42 -20.81
CA ASP A 98 0.31 -13.71 -21.43
C ASP A 98 -1.01 -13.83 -20.63
N ILE A 99 -1.00 -13.35 -19.37
CA ILE A 99 -2.15 -13.49 -18.47
C ILE A 99 -3.33 -12.62 -18.93
N HIS A 100 -4.47 -13.27 -19.24
CA HIS A 100 -5.68 -12.58 -19.70
C HIS A 100 -6.83 -12.57 -18.67
N HIS A 101 -6.86 -13.49 -17.72
CA HIS A 101 -8.08 -13.80 -16.96
C HIS A 101 -8.54 -12.73 -15.96
N ASP A 102 -7.64 -11.85 -15.49
CA ASP A 102 -7.93 -10.78 -14.53
C ASP A 102 -7.31 -9.42 -14.90
N LEU A 103 -6.81 -9.30 -16.14
CA LEU A 103 -6.22 -8.08 -16.69
C LEU A 103 -7.08 -7.55 -17.85
N PHE A 104 -7.32 -6.25 -17.85
CA PHE A 104 -8.05 -5.54 -18.88
C PHE A 104 -7.10 -4.64 -19.65
N LYS A 105 -7.09 -4.78 -20.97
CA LYS A 105 -6.35 -3.90 -21.88
C LYS A 105 -7.35 -2.94 -22.54
N THR A 106 -7.11 -1.65 -22.43
CA THR A 106 -7.95 -0.60 -23.03
C THR A 106 -7.11 0.23 -23.99
N ARG A 107 -7.59 0.39 -25.22
CA ARG A 107 -6.88 1.15 -26.26
C ARG A 107 -6.90 2.64 -25.93
N ILE A 108 -5.77 3.29 -26.16
CA ILE A 108 -5.60 4.73 -25.96
C ILE A 108 -5.36 5.34 -27.33
N ALA A 109 -6.20 6.28 -27.74
CA ALA A 109 -5.98 7.01 -28.98
C ALA A 109 -4.70 7.87 -28.90
N PRO A 110 -4.10 8.27 -30.03
CA PRO A 110 -2.91 9.15 -30.03
C PRO A 110 -3.11 10.47 -29.29
N THR A 111 -4.37 10.92 -29.16
CA THR A 111 -4.79 12.11 -28.40
C THR A 111 -4.72 11.93 -26.87
N GLY A 112 -4.49 10.70 -26.39
CA GLY A 112 -4.50 10.35 -24.97
C GLY A 112 -5.89 10.01 -24.41
N THR A 113 -6.93 9.97 -25.25
CA THR A 113 -8.27 9.58 -24.82
C THR A 113 -8.42 8.06 -24.86
N PHE A 114 -9.02 7.48 -23.82
CA PHE A 114 -9.43 6.09 -23.84
C PHE A 114 -10.50 5.90 -24.90
N VAL A 115 -10.28 4.94 -25.81
CA VAL A 115 -11.31 4.53 -26.76
C VAL A 115 -12.29 3.67 -25.95
N GLU A 116 -13.57 4.10 -25.85
CA GLU A 116 -14.61 3.55 -24.95
C GLU A 116 -14.98 2.07 -25.16
N GLU A 117 -14.26 1.36 -26.01
CA GLU A 117 -14.22 -0.09 -26.05
C GLU A 117 -13.37 -0.62 -24.88
N ALA A 118 -13.88 -0.42 -23.65
CA ALA A 118 -13.39 -1.09 -22.46
C ALA A 118 -13.87 -2.55 -22.47
N ILE A 119 -13.19 -3.31 -23.31
CA ILE A 119 -13.22 -4.76 -23.46
C ILE A 119 -13.12 -5.59 -22.18
N LYS A 120 -14.21 -5.97 -21.51
CA LYS A 120 -14.17 -7.05 -20.50
C LYS A 120 -13.76 -8.39 -21.14
N GLY A 121 -12.47 -8.64 -21.34
CA GLY A 121 -11.92 -9.92 -21.83
C GLY A 121 -12.51 -10.43 -23.16
N LYS A 122 -12.93 -9.53 -24.06
CA LYS A 122 -13.79 -9.89 -25.21
C LYS A 122 -13.48 -9.21 -26.55
N GLU A 123 -12.31 -8.63 -26.78
CA GLU A 123 -12.13 -7.77 -27.97
C GLU A 123 -10.81 -7.97 -28.71
N LEU A 124 -10.49 -9.25 -28.85
CA LEU A 124 -10.16 -9.81 -30.16
C LEU A 124 -11.11 -10.96 -30.48
N THR A 125 -11.62 -11.65 -29.44
CA THR A 125 -12.66 -12.65 -29.54
C THR A 125 -14.00 -12.11 -30.02
N GLY A 126 -14.44 -10.89 -29.69
CA GLY A 126 -15.76 -10.39 -30.13
C GLY A 126 -15.93 -10.29 -31.65
N ASP A 127 -14.92 -9.75 -32.34
CA ASP A 127 -14.90 -9.68 -33.80
C ASP A 127 -14.54 -11.02 -34.43
N ALA A 128 -13.55 -11.75 -33.88
CA ALA A 128 -13.15 -13.05 -34.41
C ALA A 128 -14.24 -14.13 -34.18
N GLU A 129 -15.00 -14.06 -33.09
CA GLU A 129 -16.17 -14.90 -32.79
C GLU A 129 -17.37 -14.45 -33.62
N ARG A 130 -17.56 -13.15 -33.89
CA ARG A 130 -18.58 -12.68 -34.83
C ARG A 130 -18.30 -13.13 -36.26
N VAL A 131 -17.03 -13.12 -36.68
CA VAL A 131 -16.58 -13.65 -37.99
C VAL A 131 -16.59 -15.18 -38.00
N ALA A 132 -16.21 -15.85 -36.92
CA ALA A 132 -16.30 -17.31 -36.80
C ALA A 132 -17.75 -17.81 -36.74
N ARG A 133 -18.69 -17.02 -36.18
CA ARG A 133 -20.14 -17.26 -36.26
C ARG A 133 -20.71 -16.96 -37.65
N GLN A 134 -20.05 -16.12 -38.45
CA GLN A 134 -20.39 -15.91 -39.87
C GLN A 134 -19.85 -17.03 -40.76
N LYS A 135 -18.77 -17.71 -40.36
CA LYS A 135 -18.29 -18.92 -41.03
C LYS A 135 -19.29 -20.07 -40.76
N ALA A 136 -19.54 -20.87 -41.80
CA ALA A 136 -20.59 -21.90 -41.80
C ALA A 136 -20.50 -22.87 -40.60
N GLU A 137 -21.64 -23.38 -40.14
CA GLU A 137 -21.70 -24.46 -39.15
C GLU A 137 -20.80 -25.62 -39.63
N GLY A 138 -19.70 -25.88 -38.90
CA GLY A 138 -18.71 -26.90 -39.25
C GLY A 138 -17.39 -26.39 -39.85
N TYR A 139 -17.13 -25.08 -39.88
CA TYR A 139 -15.80 -24.56 -40.25
C TYR A 139 -14.72 -25.01 -39.24
N CYS A 140 -13.72 -25.72 -39.75
CA CYS A 140 -12.52 -26.12 -39.02
C CYS A 140 -11.30 -25.58 -39.78
N GLY A 141 -10.77 -24.44 -39.33
CA GLY A 141 -9.60 -23.83 -39.94
C GLY A 141 -8.32 -24.61 -39.61
N THR A 142 -7.35 -24.57 -40.54
CA THR A 142 -6.06 -25.26 -40.34
C THR A 142 -5.17 -24.46 -39.39
N CYS A 143 -4.41 -25.16 -38.54
CA CYS A 143 -3.43 -24.54 -37.66
C CYS A 143 -2.04 -24.39 -38.30
N TYR A 144 -1.89 -24.59 -39.62
CA TYR A 144 -0.63 -24.43 -40.38
C TYR A 144 0.61 -25.13 -39.77
N GLY A 145 0.39 -26.29 -39.15
CA GLY A 145 1.43 -27.03 -38.46
C GLY A 145 1.66 -26.60 -37.01
N GLY A 146 0.99 -25.59 -36.45
CA GLY A 146 0.95 -25.38 -35.01
C GLY A 146 0.31 -26.56 -34.25
N THR A 147 0.51 -26.61 -32.93
CA THR A 147 -0.13 -27.61 -32.07
C THR A 147 -1.56 -27.17 -31.78
N PRO A 148 -2.59 -27.84 -32.33
CA PRO A 148 -3.98 -27.39 -32.22
C PRO A 148 -4.50 -27.47 -30.77
N PRO A 149 -5.58 -26.74 -30.45
CA PRO A 149 -6.21 -26.83 -29.14
C PRO A 149 -6.83 -28.21 -28.89
N THR A 150 -6.56 -28.78 -27.71
CA THR A 150 -7.14 -30.06 -27.25
C THR A 150 -8.46 -29.88 -26.52
N ASP A 151 -8.69 -28.69 -25.97
CA ASP A 151 -9.81 -28.35 -25.11
C ASP A 151 -10.53 -27.09 -25.66
N GLY A 152 -11.84 -27.00 -25.46
CA GLY A 152 -12.66 -25.87 -25.91
C GLY A 152 -13.77 -26.27 -26.89
N PRO A 153 -14.49 -25.29 -27.47
CA PRO A 153 -15.66 -25.55 -28.33
C PRO A 153 -15.31 -26.20 -29.67
N ASN A 154 -14.08 -26.05 -30.18
CA ASN A 154 -13.62 -26.63 -31.45
C ASN A 154 -12.23 -27.31 -31.30
N PRO A 155 -12.14 -28.48 -30.64
CA PRO A 155 -10.87 -29.18 -30.48
C PRO A 155 -10.30 -29.61 -31.83
N GLY A 156 -8.99 -29.44 -32.03
CA GLY A 156 -8.29 -29.81 -33.26
C GLY A 156 -8.32 -28.75 -34.38
N CYS A 157 -9.10 -27.68 -34.23
CA CYS A 157 -9.30 -26.65 -35.25
C CYS A 157 -8.75 -25.29 -34.77
N CYS A 158 -8.24 -24.50 -35.72
CA CYS A 158 -7.88 -23.10 -35.48
C CYS A 158 -8.76 -22.21 -36.36
N ASN A 159 -9.83 -21.67 -35.81
CA ASN A 159 -10.85 -20.94 -36.53
C ASN A 159 -10.56 -19.43 -36.60
N THR A 160 -9.81 -18.91 -35.63
CA THR A 160 -9.42 -17.50 -35.56
C THR A 160 -7.93 -17.31 -35.80
N CYS A 161 -7.52 -16.11 -36.20
CA CYS A 161 -6.11 -15.75 -36.33
C CYS A 161 -5.37 -15.95 -35.00
N ASP A 162 -6.05 -15.64 -33.89
CA ASP A 162 -5.45 -15.73 -32.56
C ASP A 162 -5.26 -17.18 -32.10
N GLU A 163 -6.17 -18.09 -32.44
CA GLU A 163 -6.01 -19.54 -32.23
C GLU A 163 -4.84 -20.11 -33.06
N VAL A 164 -4.66 -19.66 -34.31
CA VAL A 164 -3.48 -20.07 -35.12
C VAL A 164 -2.20 -19.60 -34.45
N ARG A 165 -2.14 -18.34 -34.01
CA ARG A 165 -0.98 -17.79 -33.28
C ARG A 165 -0.70 -18.56 -31.99
N GLU A 166 -1.74 -18.90 -31.22
CA GLU A 166 -1.60 -19.67 -30.00
C GLU A 166 -1.09 -21.10 -30.29
N SER A 167 -1.54 -21.72 -31.38
CA SER A 167 -1.04 -23.05 -31.79
C SER A 167 0.46 -23.03 -32.15
N TYR A 168 0.96 -21.92 -32.69
CA TYR A 168 2.39 -21.72 -32.97
C TYR A 168 3.17 -21.55 -31.67
N VAL A 169 2.67 -20.73 -30.74
CA VAL A 169 3.25 -20.54 -29.40
C VAL A 169 3.35 -21.87 -28.65
N ARG A 170 2.28 -22.70 -28.66
CA ARG A 170 2.27 -24.04 -28.06
C ARG A 170 3.31 -24.98 -28.69
N ARG A 171 3.64 -24.77 -29.96
CA ARG A 171 4.68 -25.52 -30.68
C ARG A 171 6.10 -24.91 -30.47
N GLY A 172 6.20 -23.75 -29.85
CA GLY A 172 7.46 -23.00 -29.68
C GLY A 172 7.94 -22.33 -30.96
N TRP A 173 7.02 -21.98 -31.86
CA TRP A 173 7.30 -21.31 -33.14
C TRP A 173 6.91 -19.82 -33.08
N SER A 174 7.71 -18.97 -33.73
CA SER A 174 7.37 -17.56 -33.93
C SER A 174 6.37 -17.38 -35.08
N PHE A 175 5.52 -16.36 -34.97
CA PHE A 175 4.50 -16.04 -35.96
C PHE A 175 4.97 -14.91 -36.88
N VAL A 176 5.60 -15.27 -38.00
CA VAL A 176 6.31 -14.31 -38.86
C VAL A 176 5.44 -13.72 -39.96
N ASN A 177 4.52 -14.49 -40.56
CA ASN A 177 3.82 -14.11 -41.80
C ASN A 177 2.29 -14.17 -41.66
N PRO A 178 1.62 -13.13 -41.14
CA PRO A 178 0.16 -13.08 -41.02
C PRO A 178 -0.56 -13.20 -42.37
N ASP A 179 0.05 -12.68 -43.45
CA ASP A 179 -0.58 -12.64 -44.78
C ASP A 179 -0.70 -14.03 -45.45
N SER A 180 -0.01 -15.04 -44.92
CA SER A 180 -0.09 -16.43 -45.40
C SER A 180 -1.21 -17.25 -44.74
N VAL A 181 -1.87 -16.68 -43.73
CA VAL A 181 -2.88 -17.35 -42.91
C VAL A 181 -4.26 -16.81 -43.25
N GLU A 182 -5.14 -17.68 -43.75
CA GLU A 182 -6.49 -17.33 -44.22
C GLU A 182 -7.29 -16.60 -43.13
N GLN A 183 -7.23 -17.10 -41.90
CA GLN A 183 -7.94 -16.55 -40.74
C GLN A 183 -7.50 -15.10 -40.50
N CYS A 184 -6.19 -14.83 -40.50
CA CYS A 184 -5.64 -13.49 -40.28
C CYS A 184 -5.97 -12.51 -41.42
N VAL A 185 -5.94 -12.98 -42.67
CA VAL A 185 -6.36 -12.18 -43.83
C VAL A 185 -7.86 -11.87 -43.77
N SER A 186 -8.69 -12.86 -43.46
CA SER A 186 -10.15 -12.72 -43.36
C SER A 186 -10.59 -11.77 -42.24
N GLU A 187 -9.84 -11.73 -41.14
CA GLU A 187 -10.08 -10.83 -40.01
C GLU A 187 -9.51 -9.42 -40.22
N GLY A 188 -8.81 -9.18 -41.34
CA GLY A 188 -8.15 -7.91 -41.63
C GLY A 188 -7.02 -7.58 -40.66
N TRP A 189 -6.33 -8.59 -40.13
CA TRP A 189 -5.36 -8.44 -39.04
C TRP A 189 -4.24 -7.45 -39.38
N THR A 190 -3.67 -7.54 -40.58
CA THR A 190 -2.61 -6.63 -41.06
C THR A 190 -3.08 -5.17 -41.11
N GLN A 191 -4.36 -4.91 -41.42
CA GLN A 191 -4.93 -3.57 -41.41
C GLN A 191 -5.14 -3.06 -39.99
N LYS A 192 -5.71 -3.90 -39.11
CA LYS A 192 -5.89 -3.56 -37.68
C LYS A 192 -4.59 -3.16 -37.00
N ILE A 193 -3.50 -3.86 -37.30
CA ILE A 193 -2.16 -3.53 -36.79
C ILE A 193 -1.68 -2.17 -37.27
N LYS A 194 -1.89 -1.84 -38.55
CA LYS A 194 -1.50 -0.53 -39.10
C LYS A 194 -2.31 0.61 -38.49
N ASP A 195 -3.61 0.39 -38.31
CA ASP A 195 -4.52 1.38 -37.74
C ASP A 195 -4.19 1.66 -36.27
N GLN A 196 -3.82 0.62 -35.51
CA GLN A 196 -3.45 0.71 -34.10
C GLN A 196 -1.97 1.04 -33.85
N ALA A 197 -1.16 1.24 -34.90
CA ALA A 197 0.28 1.43 -34.75
C ALA A 197 0.66 2.73 -34.00
N ASP A 198 -0.20 3.75 -34.01
CA ASP A 198 0.00 5.00 -33.25
C ASP A 198 -0.73 5.02 -31.91
N GLU A 199 -1.49 3.96 -31.60
CA GLU A 199 -2.26 3.87 -30.37
C GLU A 199 -1.37 3.46 -29.19
N GLY A 200 -1.83 3.84 -28.00
CA GLY A 200 -1.32 3.36 -26.72
C GLY A 200 -2.22 2.27 -26.12
N CYS A 201 -1.78 1.76 -24.98
CA CYS A 201 -2.51 0.75 -24.22
C CYS A 201 -2.52 1.05 -22.74
N ASN A 202 -3.68 0.91 -22.12
CA ASN A 202 -3.80 0.86 -20.66
C ASN A 202 -4.04 -0.57 -20.20
N ILE A 203 -3.22 -1.04 -19.27
CA ILE A 203 -3.40 -2.33 -18.60
C ILE A 203 -3.84 -2.07 -17.17
N ALA A 204 -5.03 -2.55 -16.82
CA ALA A 204 -5.58 -2.47 -15.47
C ALA A 204 -6.13 -3.81 -15.01
N GLY A 205 -5.86 -4.20 -13.77
CA GLY A 205 -6.43 -5.42 -13.21
C GLY A 205 -5.66 -6.00 -12.04
N LYS A 206 -5.97 -7.26 -11.73
CA LYS A 206 -5.37 -8.01 -10.64
C LYS A 206 -4.54 -9.16 -11.21
N VAL A 207 -3.40 -9.43 -10.60
CA VAL A 207 -2.52 -10.53 -10.97
C VAL A 207 -2.17 -11.30 -9.71
N ARG A 208 -2.39 -12.62 -9.71
CA ARG A 208 -2.05 -13.49 -8.58
C ARG A 208 -0.68 -14.09 -8.80
N VAL A 209 0.25 -13.81 -7.89
CA VAL A 209 1.62 -14.33 -7.93
C VAL A 209 1.94 -15.06 -6.65
N ASN A 210 2.90 -15.99 -6.69
CA ASN A 210 3.38 -16.62 -5.48
C ASN A 210 4.11 -15.60 -4.60
N LYS A 211 3.96 -15.73 -3.27
CA LYS A 211 4.70 -14.94 -2.28
C LYS A 211 6.14 -15.45 -2.12
N VAL A 212 6.89 -15.42 -3.22
CA VAL A 212 8.32 -15.74 -3.29
C VAL A 212 9.01 -14.68 -4.13
N ILE A 213 10.34 -14.73 -4.23
CA ILE A 213 11.07 -13.81 -5.09
C ILE A 213 10.68 -14.07 -6.54
N GLY A 214 10.39 -13.02 -7.29
CA GLY A 214 9.99 -13.15 -8.68
C GLY A 214 10.11 -11.85 -9.46
N ASN A 215 9.76 -11.94 -10.72
CA ASN A 215 9.66 -10.83 -11.64
C ASN A 215 8.36 -11.00 -12.44
N PHE A 216 7.62 -9.91 -12.60
CA PHE A 216 6.68 -9.83 -13.70
C PHE A 216 7.05 -8.64 -14.58
N HIS A 217 6.86 -8.79 -15.88
CA HIS A 217 7.29 -7.81 -16.86
C HIS A 217 6.28 -7.66 -17.98
N LEU A 218 6.33 -6.48 -18.58
CA LEU A 218 5.53 -6.06 -19.70
C LEU A 218 6.47 -5.75 -20.86
N SER A 219 6.40 -6.55 -21.91
CA SER A 219 7.34 -6.51 -23.02
C SER A 219 6.59 -6.70 -24.36
N PRO A 220 7.25 -6.44 -25.50
CA PRO A 220 6.59 -6.53 -26.79
C PRO A 220 6.58 -7.97 -27.30
N GLY A 221 5.44 -8.37 -27.87
CA GLY A 221 5.22 -9.67 -28.47
C GLY A 221 4.72 -10.72 -27.49
N ARG A 222 4.21 -11.84 -28.02
CA ARG A 222 3.88 -13.00 -27.18
C ARG A 222 5.18 -13.68 -26.74
N SER A 223 5.26 -14.03 -25.47
CA SER A 223 6.35 -14.84 -24.96
C SER A 223 6.09 -16.33 -25.21
N PHE A 224 7.14 -17.08 -25.52
CA PHE A 224 7.09 -18.53 -25.58
C PHE A 224 8.38 -19.13 -25.01
N GLN A 225 8.26 -20.35 -24.49
CA GLN A 225 9.42 -21.08 -23.99
C GLN A 225 9.93 -22.06 -25.04
N THR A 226 11.23 -21.96 -25.32
CA THR A 226 11.96 -22.98 -26.09
C THR A 226 13.29 -23.26 -25.40
N ASN A 227 13.61 -24.54 -25.17
CA ASN A 227 14.86 -24.96 -24.50
C ASN A 227 15.15 -24.25 -23.16
N GLN A 228 14.15 -24.10 -22.29
CA GLN A 228 14.26 -23.39 -20.99
C GLN A 228 14.63 -21.91 -21.08
N GLN A 229 14.62 -21.32 -22.27
CA GLN A 229 14.77 -19.88 -22.49
C GLN A 229 13.40 -19.26 -22.72
N HIS A 230 13.16 -18.12 -22.06
CA HIS A 230 11.98 -17.29 -22.28
C HIS A 230 12.30 -16.33 -23.43
N ILE A 231 11.64 -16.53 -24.57
CA ILE A 231 11.87 -15.77 -25.80
C ILE A 231 10.63 -14.94 -26.09
N HIS A 232 10.82 -13.66 -26.34
CA HIS A 232 9.77 -12.80 -26.88
C HIS A 232 9.79 -12.85 -28.39
N ASP A 233 8.64 -13.10 -29.00
CA ASP A 233 8.47 -12.93 -30.44
C ASP A 233 8.46 -11.43 -30.75
N LEU A 234 9.65 -10.86 -30.91
CA LEU A 234 9.87 -9.50 -31.41
C LEU A 234 9.57 -9.49 -32.92
N VAL A 235 8.31 -9.76 -33.28
CA VAL A 235 7.82 -9.78 -34.65
C VAL A 235 8.26 -8.48 -35.37
N PRO A 236 8.46 -8.48 -36.71
CA PRO A 236 8.80 -7.31 -37.55
C PRO A 236 7.95 -6.04 -37.42
N TYR A 237 7.05 -5.89 -36.44
CA TYR A 237 6.28 -4.68 -36.18
C TYR A 237 7.16 -3.44 -35.91
N LEU A 238 8.39 -3.63 -35.41
CA LEU A 238 9.41 -2.57 -35.28
C LEU A 238 10.00 -2.12 -36.63
N GLN A 239 9.76 -2.84 -37.74
CA GLN A 239 10.30 -2.53 -39.06
C GLN A 239 9.48 -1.48 -39.83
N GLY A 240 8.31 -1.09 -39.32
CA GLY A 240 7.39 -0.13 -39.95
C GLY A 240 7.77 1.35 -39.88
N GLY A 241 8.96 1.69 -39.38
CA GLY A 241 9.46 3.07 -39.33
C GLY A 241 8.85 3.97 -38.25
N LYS A 242 7.91 3.46 -37.43
CA LYS A 242 7.35 4.17 -36.27
C LYS A 242 8.06 3.75 -34.99
N LYS A 243 8.41 4.72 -34.16
CA LYS A 243 9.11 4.50 -32.88
C LYS A 243 8.08 4.15 -31.80
N HIS A 244 8.10 2.91 -31.34
CA HIS A 244 7.41 2.48 -30.12
C HIS A 244 8.38 2.59 -28.94
N ASP A 245 7.91 2.95 -27.76
CA ASP A 245 8.71 2.97 -26.54
C ASP A 245 7.85 2.62 -25.33
N PHE A 246 8.51 2.13 -24.28
CA PHE A 246 7.89 1.72 -23.03
C PHE A 246 7.77 2.87 -22.03
N GLY A 247 7.76 4.13 -22.51
CA GLY A 247 7.33 5.26 -21.68
C GLY A 247 5.93 4.97 -21.13
N HIS A 248 5.74 5.18 -19.84
CA HIS A 248 4.53 4.73 -19.15
C HIS A 248 4.15 5.62 -17.98
N GLU A 249 2.88 5.55 -17.61
CA GLU A 249 2.30 6.19 -16.44
C GLU A 249 1.67 5.12 -15.55
N ILE A 250 2.16 5.01 -14.32
CA ILE A 250 1.62 4.12 -13.29
C ILE A 250 0.55 4.90 -12.53
N HIS A 251 -0.72 4.68 -12.85
CA HIS A 251 -1.85 5.32 -12.16
C HIS A 251 -2.01 4.79 -10.74
N SER A 252 -1.91 3.47 -10.59
CA SER A 252 -1.95 2.81 -9.28
C SER A 252 -1.24 1.48 -9.32
N PHE A 253 -0.46 1.19 -8.28
CA PHE A 253 0.25 -0.07 -8.12
C PHE A 253 0.33 -0.48 -6.64
N SER A 254 -0.25 -1.63 -6.29
CA SER A 254 -0.23 -2.11 -4.91
C SER A 254 -0.21 -3.64 -4.80
N PHE A 255 0.39 -4.12 -3.72
CA PHE A 255 0.29 -5.51 -3.30
C PHE A 255 -0.81 -5.66 -2.25
N GLY A 256 -1.70 -6.62 -2.46
CA GLY A 256 -2.75 -7.01 -1.54
C GLY A 256 -2.67 -8.49 -1.15
N SER A 257 -3.60 -8.92 -0.31
CA SER A 257 -3.84 -10.33 0.03
C SER A 257 -5.08 -10.87 -0.68
N GLU A 258 -5.16 -12.19 -0.87
CA GLU A 258 -6.36 -12.85 -1.37
C GLU A 258 -7.56 -12.67 -0.42
N THR A 259 -7.32 -12.43 0.88
CA THR A 259 -8.39 -12.27 1.88
C THR A 259 -8.91 -10.83 2.00
N GLU A 260 -8.37 -9.87 1.23
CA GLU A 260 -8.83 -8.47 1.31
C GLU A 260 -10.29 -8.31 0.87
N ASP A 261 -10.69 -9.00 -0.19
CA ASP A 261 -12.05 -8.91 -0.72
C ASP A 261 -13.06 -9.54 0.27
N GLU A 262 -12.67 -10.61 0.98
CA GLU A 262 -13.47 -11.22 2.06
C GLU A 262 -13.64 -10.28 3.25
N PHE A 263 -12.56 -9.61 3.68
CA PHE A 263 -12.60 -8.62 4.76
C PHE A 263 -13.61 -7.49 4.45
N VAL A 264 -13.61 -6.99 3.21
CA VAL A 264 -14.59 -5.98 2.77
C VAL A 264 -16.01 -6.56 2.74
N GLY A 265 -16.17 -7.80 2.29
CA GLY A 265 -17.46 -8.52 2.30
C GLY A 265 -18.06 -8.66 3.70
N MET A 266 -17.23 -8.79 4.74
CA MET A 266 -17.65 -8.81 6.16
C MET A 266 -17.94 -7.41 6.74
N GLY A 267 -18.15 -6.40 5.91
CA GLY A 267 -18.37 -5.01 6.34
C GLY A 267 -17.10 -4.32 6.85
N GLY A 268 -15.92 -4.82 6.47
CA GLY A 268 -14.64 -4.16 6.70
C GLY A 268 -14.46 -2.94 5.80
N LYS A 269 -13.62 -1.99 6.22
CA LYS A 269 -13.20 -0.87 5.36
C LYS A 269 -12.26 -1.39 4.27
N LYS A 270 -12.20 -0.73 3.11
CA LYS A 270 -11.24 -1.11 2.08
C LYS A 270 -9.81 -0.96 2.60
N ALA A 271 -8.91 -1.88 2.23
CA ALA A 271 -7.51 -1.84 2.65
C ALA A 271 -6.85 -0.48 2.33
N LYS A 272 -7.19 0.11 1.17
CA LYS A 272 -6.73 1.45 0.77
C LYS A 272 -7.09 2.54 1.80
N ASP A 273 -8.29 2.50 2.36
CA ASP A 273 -8.75 3.50 3.33
C ASP A 273 -8.06 3.33 4.69
N VAL A 274 -7.87 2.07 5.10
CA VAL A 274 -7.13 1.74 6.34
C VAL A 274 -5.67 2.19 6.24
N LYS A 275 -4.98 1.86 5.14
CA LYS A 275 -3.61 2.31 4.87
C LYS A 275 -3.51 3.84 4.86
N LYS A 276 -4.44 4.51 4.17
CA LYS A 276 -4.47 5.97 4.08
C LYS A 276 -4.64 6.65 5.45
N ALA A 277 -5.45 6.08 6.34
CA ALA A 277 -5.63 6.59 7.69
C ALA A 277 -4.34 6.60 8.53
N LEU A 278 -3.36 5.76 8.18
CA LEU A 278 -2.06 5.66 8.83
C LEU A 278 -0.93 6.34 8.04
N GLY A 279 -1.26 7.04 6.96
CA GLY A 279 -0.26 7.68 6.09
C GLY A 279 0.57 6.68 5.27
N ILE A 280 0.12 5.43 5.15
CA ILE A 280 0.77 4.42 4.31
C ILE A 280 0.38 4.70 2.85
N VAL A 281 1.37 5.04 2.04
CA VAL A 281 1.23 5.35 0.61
C VAL A 281 1.98 4.33 -0.24
N ASN A 282 1.48 4.04 -1.44
CA ASN A 282 2.19 3.19 -2.39
C ASN A 282 3.20 4.04 -3.17
N PRO A 283 4.51 3.70 -3.17
CA PRO A 283 5.53 4.53 -3.80
C PRO A 283 5.39 4.73 -5.32
N LEU A 284 4.82 3.77 -6.05
CA LEU A 284 4.69 3.85 -7.51
C LEU A 284 3.41 4.55 -7.99
N ASP A 285 2.48 4.91 -7.09
CA ASP A 285 1.23 5.56 -7.49
C ASP A 285 1.52 6.96 -8.08
N GLY A 286 1.13 7.18 -9.33
CA GLY A 286 1.27 8.44 -10.06
C GLY A 286 2.62 8.68 -10.73
N ILE A 287 3.51 7.67 -10.79
CA ILE A 287 4.81 7.82 -11.45
C ILE A 287 4.65 7.87 -12.97
N LYS A 288 5.40 8.77 -13.62
CA LYS A 288 5.50 8.88 -15.08
C LYS A 288 6.95 8.70 -15.49
N ALA A 289 7.20 7.77 -16.41
CA ALA A 289 8.49 7.54 -17.01
C ALA A 289 8.39 7.79 -18.52
N HIS A 290 9.38 8.47 -19.09
CA HIS A 290 9.38 8.83 -20.51
C HIS A 290 10.73 8.49 -21.14
N THR A 291 10.69 7.98 -22.36
CA THR A 291 11.88 7.73 -23.19
C THR A 291 11.47 7.82 -24.66
N GLU A 292 12.37 8.24 -25.55
CA GLU A 292 12.13 8.23 -27.00
C GLU A 292 12.76 7.01 -27.69
N GLU A 293 13.47 6.19 -26.93
CA GLU A 293 14.19 5.01 -27.42
C GLU A 293 13.33 3.76 -27.35
N SER A 294 13.24 3.03 -28.46
CA SER A 294 12.47 1.78 -28.55
C SER A 294 13.12 0.62 -27.82
N ASN A 295 14.45 0.61 -27.80
CA ASN A 295 15.24 -0.40 -27.12
C ASN A 295 15.59 0.08 -25.72
N TYR A 296 14.59 0.30 -24.87
CA TYR A 296 14.75 0.81 -23.52
C TYR A 296 14.07 -0.11 -22.50
N MET A 297 14.72 -0.27 -21.34
CA MET A 297 14.26 -1.14 -20.26
C MET A 297 14.10 -0.34 -18.97
N PHE A 298 12.87 -0.31 -18.45
CA PHE A 298 12.56 0.22 -17.12
C PHE A 298 12.51 -0.93 -16.12
N GLN A 299 13.21 -0.81 -15.00
CA GLN A 299 13.23 -1.81 -13.94
C GLN A 299 12.91 -1.18 -12.59
N TYR A 300 11.86 -1.69 -11.94
CA TYR A 300 11.52 -1.38 -10.57
C TYR A 300 11.85 -2.58 -9.68
N PHE A 301 12.68 -2.36 -8.68
CA PHE A 301 13.00 -3.35 -7.66
C PHE A 301 12.17 -3.07 -6.41
N LEU A 302 11.25 -3.97 -6.11
CA LEU A 302 10.23 -3.85 -5.08
C LEU A 302 10.60 -4.74 -3.90
N LYS A 303 10.70 -4.16 -2.71
CA LYS A 303 10.84 -4.95 -1.47
C LYS A 303 9.51 -4.94 -0.74
N VAL A 304 8.81 -6.07 -0.78
CA VAL A 304 7.45 -6.26 -0.28
C VAL A 304 7.49 -6.71 1.17
N VAL A 305 6.71 -6.07 2.04
CA VAL A 305 6.61 -6.34 3.48
C VAL A 305 5.17 -6.68 3.83
N SER A 306 4.96 -7.83 4.45
CA SER A 306 3.64 -8.24 4.94
C SER A 306 3.14 -7.30 6.02
N THR A 307 1.88 -6.89 5.94
CA THR A 307 1.26 -5.97 6.88
C THR A 307 -0.09 -6.51 7.33
N LYS A 308 -0.30 -6.55 8.64
CA LYS A 308 -1.52 -7.07 9.24
C LYS A 308 -2.16 -6.00 10.11
N PHE A 309 -3.45 -5.77 9.93
CA PHE A 309 -4.26 -4.91 10.80
C PHE A 309 -5.15 -5.79 11.67
N GLN A 310 -5.05 -5.63 12.99
CA GLN A 310 -5.90 -6.32 13.97
C GLN A 310 -6.83 -5.30 14.60
N PHE A 311 -8.13 -5.46 14.38
CA PHE A 311 -9.15 -4.54 14.87
C PHE A 311 -9.69 -4.97 16.24
N LEU A 312 -10.29 -4.04 17.00
CA LEU A 312 -10.86 -4.33 18.33
C LEU A 312 -11.99 -5.38 18.29
N ASP A 313 -12.65 -5.55 17.15
CA ASP A 313 -13.71 -6.54 16.94
C ASP A 313 -13.19 -7.95 16.62
N GLY A 314 -11.87 -8.13 16.59
CA GLY A 314 -11.21 -9.41 16.31
C GLY A 314 -11.06 -9.72 14.83
N ARG A 315 -11.55 -8.86 13.92
CA ARG A 315 -11.29 -9.02 12.49
C ARG A 315 -9.83 -8.70 12.20
N GLU A 316 -9.30 -9.35 11.18
CA GLU A 316 -7.93 -9.17 10.73
C GLU A 316 -7.90 -8.89 9.24
N LEU A 317 -7.15 -7.85 8.84
CA LEU A 317 -6.91 -7.51 7.45
C LEU A 317 -5.44 -7.75 7.15
N ASN A 318 -5.18 -8.72 6.27
CA ASN A 318 -3.84 -8.98 5.74
C ASN A 318 -3.67 -8.19 4.44
N THR A 319 -2.53 -7.52 4.29
CA THR A 319 -2.18 -6.76 3.11
C THR A 319 -0.67 -6.61 3.03
N HIS A 320 -0.17 -5.87 2.05
CA HIS A 320 1.26 -5.70 1.85
C HIS A 320 1.63 -4.24 1.63
N GLN A 321 2.83 -3.88 2.06
CA GLN A 321 3.48 -2.60 1.76
C GLN A 321 4.72 -2.90 0.93
N TYR A 322 5.27 -1.90 0.26
CA TYR A 322 6.53 -2.08 -0.45
C TYR A 322 7.35 -0.79 -0.50
N SER A 323 8.65 -0.97 -0.67
CA SER A 323 9.56 0.10 -1.08
C SER A 323 10.06 -0.18 -2.48
N VAL A 324 10.48 0.86 -3.21
CA VAL A 324 10.92 0.75 -4.59
C VAL A 324 12.26 1.43 -4.81
N THR A 325 13.11 0.81 -5.62
CA THR A 325 14.25 1.47 -6.27
C THR A 325 14.12 1.28 -7.78
N GLN A 326 14.40 2.35 -8.53
CA GLN A 326 14.28 2.36 -9.98
C GLN A 326 15.64 2.26 -10.66
N TYR A 327 15.69 1.56 -11.79
CA TYR A 327 16.84 1.44 -12.66
C TYR A 327 16.39 1.45 -14.11
N GLU A 328 17.14 2.14 -14.95
CA GLU A 328 16.82 2.31 -16.36
C GLU A 328 18.03 1.90 -17.20
N ARG A 329 17.78 1.22 -18.32
CA ARG A 329 18.83 0.75 -19.22
C ARG A 329 18.44 0.95 -20.67
N ASP A 330 19.29 1.69 -21.38
CA ASP A 330 19.27 1.75 -22.84
C ASP A 330 19.96 0.50 -23.43
N LEU A 331 19.27 -0.18 -24.33
CA LEU A 331 19.69 -1.41 -25.01
C LEU A 331 20.16 -1.16 -26.45
N THR A 332 20.05 0.07 -26.98
CA THR A 332 20.53 0.42 -28.33
C THR A 332 22.04 0.21 -28.49
N ASN A 333 22.80 0.49 -27.43
CA ASN A 333 24.24 0.36 -27.39
C ASN A 333 24.69 -0.83 -26.53
N ASN A 334 24.64 -2.04 -27.09
CA ASN A 334 25.39 -3.19 -26.55
C ASN A 334 26.92 -3.01 -26.64
N LYS A 335 27.40 -1.90 -27.21
CA LYS A 335 28.79 -1.49 -27.11
C LYS A 335 29.01 -0.95 -25.69
N ALA A 336 29.98 -1.54 -25.00
CA ALA A 336 30.51 -1.05 -23.73
C ALA A 336 30.45 0.47 -23.71
N ASN A 337 29.67 1.04 -22.80
CA ASN A 337 29.68 2.47 -22.57
C ASN A 337 31.13 2.84 -22.25
N GLU A 338 31.83 3.39 -23.24
CA GLU A 338 33.10 4.07 -23.08
C GLU A 338 32.79 5.41 -22.40
N LYS A 339 32.24 5.34 -21.18
CA LYS A 339 32.25 6.50 -20.29
C LYS A 339 33.73 6.80 -20.06
N GLN A 340 34.14 8.02 -20.37
CA GLN A 340 35.43 8.59 -19.99
C GLN A 340 35.60 8.49 -18.47
N GLY A 341 36.07 7.35 -17.99
CA GLY A 341 35.99 6.97 -16.58
C GLY A 341 36.08 5.47 -16.36
N GLY A 342 37.10 4.81 -16.92
CA GLY A 342 37.78 3.61 -16.39
C GLY A 342 37.00 2.29 -16.15
N HIS A 343 35.67 2.26 -16.19
CA HIS A 343 34.90 1.05 -15.90
C HIS A 343 34.06 0.63 -17.10
N GLN A 344 34.57 -0.38 -17.82
CA GLN A 344 33.80 -1.09 -18.84
C GLN A 344 32.74 -1.96 -18.15
N THR A 345 31.50 -1.51 -18.12
CA THR A 345 30.38 -2.35 -17.70
C THR A 345 29.94 -3.20 -18.89
N MET A 346 30.46 -4.41 -19.01
CA MET A 346 29.88 -5.43 -19.90
C MET A 346 28.67 -6.04 -19.21
N HIS A 347 27.48 -5.90 -19.79
CA HIS A 347 26.29 -6.58 -19.32
C HIS A 347 26.23 -7.98 -19.96
N GLY A 348 26.32 -9.03 -19.15
CA GLY A 348 26.43 -10.43 -19.61
C GLY A 348 25.16 -11.05 -20.21
N TYR A 349 24.03 -10.32 -20.27
CA TYR A 349 22.77 -10.81 -20.82
C TYR A 349 22.13 -9.77 -21.75
N ALA A 350 21.66 -10.23 -22.91
CA ALA A 350 20.86 -9.44 -23.84
C ALA A 350 19.53 -9.08 -23.16
N GLY A 351 19.34 -7.80 -22.84
CA GLY A 351 18.07 -7.33 -22.28
C GLY A 351 17.00 -7.27 -23.37
N VAL A 352 15.75 -7.42 -22.97
CA VAL A 352 14.57 -7.18 -23.83
C VAL A 352 13.99 -5.82 -23.42
N PRO A 353 13.61 -4.95 -24.36
CA PRO A 353 12.92 -3.70 -24.02
C PRO A 353 11.59 -3.99 -23.33
N GLY A 354 11.23 -3.16 -22.36
CA GLY A 354 10.02 -3.39 -21.58
C GLY A 354 10.04 -2.72 -20.21
N LEU A 355 8.99 -2.99 -19.45
CA LEU A 355 8.80 -2.58 -18.08
C LEU A 355 8.84 -3.80 -17.15
N PHE A 356 9.79 -3.83 -16.22
CA PHE A 356 10.05 -4.96 -15.34
C PHE A 356 9.84 -4.59 -13.88
N PHE A 357 9.10 -5.42 -13.15
CA PHE A 357 8.91 -5.32 -11.71
C PHE A 357 9.52 -6.55 -11.04
N ASN A 358 10.72 -6.37 -10.51
CA ASN A 358 11.42 -7.39 -9.73
C ASN A 358 10.98 -7.24 -8.27
N TYR A 359 10.35 -8.26 -7.68
CA TYR A 359 9.88 -8.19 -6.31
C TYR A 359 10.55 -9.22 -5.41
N GLU A 360 10.91 -8.79 -4.21
CA GLU A 360 11.52 -9.60 -3.16
C GLU A 360 10.66 -9.50 -1.90
N ILE A 361 10.42 -10.64 -1.25
CA ILE A 361 9.59 -10.70 -0.04
C ILE A 361 10.47 -10.55 1.20
N SER A 362 10.14 -9.58 2.06
CA SER A 362 10.79 -9.41 3.35
C SER A 362 10.36 -10.51 4.32
N PRO A 363 11.28 -11.08 5.13
CA PRO A 363 10.92 -12.00 6.20
C PRO A 363 10.27 -11.31 7.41
N LEU A 364 10.02 -10.00 7.32
CA LEU A 364 9.40 -9.20 8.37
C LEU A 364 7.91 -8.97 8.06
N GLN A 365 7.10 -8.97 9.11
CA GLN A 365 5.70 -8.62 9.07
C GLN A 365 5.43 -7.49 10.07
N VAL A 366 4.77 -6.43 9.60
CA VAL A 366 4.31 -5.31 10.44
C VAL A 366 2.88 -5.59 10.89
N ILE A 367 2.65 -5.64 12.20
CA ILE A 367 1.31 -5.80 12.78
C ILE A 367 0.90 -4.48 13.40
N HIS A 368 -0.16 -3.88 12.89
CA HIS A 368 -0.86 -2.75 13.49
C HIS A 368 -2.04 -3.27 14.28
N ARG A 369 -1.97 -3.15 15.60
CA ARG A 369 -3.03 -3.61 16.50
C ARG A 369 -3.79 -2.41 17.03
N GLU A 370 -5.11 -2.43 16.88
CA GLU A 370 -5.97 -1.52 17.60
C GLU A 370 -5.96 -1.89 19.09
N ASP A 371 -5.61 -0.92 19.93
CA ASP A 371 -5.69 -1.05 21.38
C ASP A 371 -6.54 0.07 21.97
N ARG A 372 -7.15 -0.21 23.12
CA ARG A 372 -7.86 0.78 23.92
C ARG A 372 -7.43 0.65 25.37
N GLN A 373 -7.39 1.79 26.04
CA GLN A 373 -7.11 1.79 27.47
C GLN A 373 -8.16 0.99 28.25
N SER A 374 -7.69 0.25 29.25
CA SER A 374 -8.58 -0.48 30.15
C SER A 374 -9.37 0.50 31.04
N PHE A 375 -10.56 0.09 31.46
CA PHE A 375 -11.36 0.89 32.39
C PHE A 375 -10.66 1.10 33.74
N ALA A 376 -9.85 0.12 34.18
CA ALA A 376 -9.05 0.25 35.38
C ALA A 376 -8.01 1.38 35.25
N HIS A 377 -7.32 1.46 34.11
CA HIS A 377 -6.37 2.53 33.82
C HIS A 377 -7.03 3.91 33.92
N PHE A 378 -8.18 4.08 33.27
CA PHE A 378 -8.97 5.31 33.30
C PHE A 378 -9.33 5.75 34.73
N ILE A 379 -9.81 4.82 35.57
CA ILE A 379 -10.14 5.13 36.97
C ILE A 379 -8.88 5.55 37.74
N THR A 380 -7.80 4.78 37.62
CA THR A 380 -6.57 5.07 38.35
C THR A 380 -5.97 6.42 37.95
N SER A 381 -6.02 6.76 36.66
CA SER A 381 -5.58 8.06 36.13
C SER A 381 -6.46 9.21 36.63
N THR A 382 -7.79 9.04 36.59
CA THR A 382 -8.75 10.03 37.10
C THR A 382 -8.54 10.32 38.58
N LEU A 383 -8.33 9.29 39.41
CA LEU A 383 -8.05 9.45 40.84
C LEU A 383 -6.70 10.15 41.07
N ALA A 384 -5.68 9.85 40.25
CA ALA A 384 -4.38 10.51 40.31
C ALA A 384 -4.47 11.99 39.93
N ILE A 385 -5.26 12.35 38.92
CA ILE A 385 -5.51 13.76 38.52
C ILE A 385 -6.16 14.53 39.68
N ILE A 386 -7.24 13.99 40.27
CA ILE A 386 -7.96 14.63 41.38
C ILE A 386 -7.03 14.77 42.60
N GLY A 387 -6.38 13.68 43.01
CA GLY A 387 -5.49 13.68 44.17
C GLY A 387 -4.26 14.58 43.98
N GLY A 388 -3.67 14.57 42.79
CA GLY A 388 -2.52 15.40 42.44
C GLY A 388 -2.82 16.89 42.49
N ILE A 389 -3.93 17.33 41.88
CA ILE A 389 -4.31 18.74 41.85
C ILE A 389 -4.67 19.25 43.25
N LEU A 390 -5.41 18.46 44.05
CA LEU A 390 -5.74 18.84 45.42
C LEU A 390 -4.49 18.93 46.31
N THR A 391 -3.53 18.03 46.15
CA THR A 391 -2.26 18.06 46.90
C THR A 391 -1.44 19.30 46.54
N VAL A 392 -1.30 19.61 45.25
CA VAL A 392 -0.57 20.80 44.79
C VAL A 392 -1.27 22.08 45.25
N ALA A 393 -2.59 22.16 45.14
CA ALA A 393 -3.36 23.30 45.63
C ALA A 393 -3.17 23.51 47.15
N GLY A 394 -3.20 22.43 47.94
CA GLY A 394 -2.96 22.50 49.39
C GLY A 394 -1.56 23.01 49.74
N LEU A 395 -0.53 22.59 48.99
CA LEU A 395 0.83 23.10 49.15
C LEU A 395 0.91 24.59 48.82
N VAL A 396 0.35 25.02 47.69
CA VAL A 396 0.35 26.43 47.26
C VAL A 396 -0.38 27.31 48.28
N ASP A 397 -1.55 26.89 48.76
CA ASP A 397 -2.29 27.62 49.81
C ASP A 397 -1.47 27.74 51.10
N SER A 398 -0.81 26.66 51.52
CA SER A 398 0.05 26.67 52.72
C SER A 398 1.26 27.61 52.59
N PHE A 399 1.90 27.65 51.41
CA PHE A 399 3.00 28.58 51.13
C PHE A 399 2.54 30.04 51.10
N VAL A 400 1.42 30.34 50.45
CA VAL A 400 0.88 31.70 50.38
C VAL A 400 0.40 32.17 51.75
N TYR A 401 -0.28 31.30 52.51
CA TYR A 401 -0.74 31.60 53.86
C TYR A 401 0.44 31.89 54.80
N SER A 402 1.44 31.01 54.85
CA SER A 402 2.63 31.20 55.69
C SER A 402 3.47 32.42 55.31
N GLY A 403 3.62 32.71 54.01
CA GLY A 403 4.27 33.92 53.50
C GLY A 403 3.53 35.20 53.89
N SER A 404 2.20 35.22 53.74
CA SER A 404 1.36 36.38 54.10
C SER A 404 1.40 36.68 55.60
N ARG A 405 1.46 35.63 56.45
CA ARG A 405 1.58 35.77 57.90
C ARG A 405 2.94 36.34 58.31
N ARG A 406 4.04 35.84 57.72
CA ARG A 406 5.40 36.36 57.97
C ARG A 406 5.55 37.83 57.55
N LEU A 407 4.94 38.24 56.43
CA LEU A 407 4.94 39.64 55.99
C LEU A 407 4.11 40.54 56.92
N LYS A 408 2.98 40.04 57.44
CA LYS A 408 2.19 40.76 58.45
C LYS A 408 2.92 40.90 59.79
N GLU A 409 3.60 39.85 60.24
CA GLU A 409 4.37 39.86 61.50
C GLU A 409 5.68 40.69 61.37
N GLY A 410 6.29 40.76 60.18
CA GLY A 410 7.45 41.63 59.90
C GLY A 410 7.13 43.11 59.65
N GLY A 411 5.86 43.45 59.40
CA GLY A 411 5.38 44.83 59.19
C GLY A 411 5.07 45.59 60.48
N SER A 412 5.00 44.91 61.63
CA SER A 412 4.87 45.53 62.95
C SER A 412 6.24 45.60 63.64
N GLY A 413 7.12 46.48 63.14
CA GLY A 413 8.39 46.79 63.80
C GLY A 413 8.16 47.52 65.13
N PRO A 414 8.86 47.16 66.22
CA PRO A 414 8.80 47.90 67.47
C PRO A 414 9.47 49.28 67.29
N LYS A 415 8.77 50.35 67.68
CA LYS A 415 9.40 51.64 67.98
C LYS A 415 10.29 51.46 69.22
N ALA A 416 11.54 51.07 69.03
CA ALA A 416 12.56 51.09 70.09
C ALA A 416 13.46 52.31 69.86
N GLY A 417 13.29 53.32 70.70
CA GLY A 417 14.19 54.46 70.79
C GLY A 417 15.57 54.05 71.30
N LEU A 418 16.58 54.71 70.76
CA LEU A 418 17.97 54.65 71.22
C LEU A 418 18.08 55.12 72.68
N GLY A 419 18.81 54.36 73.50
CA GLY A 419 19.12 54.73 74.88
C GLY A 419 20.23 53.85 75.48
N PHE A 420 21.43 54.41 75.48
CA PHE A 420 22.72 53.97 76.02
C PHE A 420 22.77 53.02 77.25
N ALA A 421 23.79 52.15 77.18
CA ALA A 421 24.76 51.75 78.23
C ALA A 421 24.30 51.03 79.51
N SER A 422 24.83 49.83 79.74
CA SER A 422 25.96 49.62 80.67
C SER A 422 26.27 48.12 80.83
N ALA A 423 27.56 47.82 80.94
CA ALA A 423 28.13 46.50 81.15
C ALA A 423 28.17 46.12 82.64
N GLN A 424 27.82 44.88 82.97
CA GLN A 424 28.20 44.06 84.14
C GLN A 424 27.08 43.01 84.31
N GLY A 425 27.28 41.71 84.50
CA GLY A 425 28.44 40.89 84.76
C GLY A 425 27.93 39.58 85.42
N LYS A 426 28.58 38.47 85.07
CA LYS A 426 28.63 37.16 85.78
C LYS A 426 27.39 36.24 85.87
N MET A 427 27.64 35.03 85.36
CA MET A 427 27.29 33.68 85.84
C MET A 427 26.36 33.57 87.06
N LEU A 428 25.31 32.74 86.91
CA LEU A 428 25.37 31.30 87.18
C LEU A 428 24.28 30.58 86.37
#